data_AF-A0A968P1T1-F1
#
_entry.id   AF-A0A968P1T1-F1
#
_cell.length_a   1.000
_cell.length_b   1.000
_cell.length_c   1.000
_cell.angle_alpha   90.00
_cell.angle_beta   90.00
_cell.angle_gamma   90.00
#
_symmetry.space_group_name_H-M   'P 1'
#
loop_
_entity.id
_entity.type
_entity.pdbx_description
1 polymer ?
#
loop_
_entity_poly.entity_id
_entity_poly.type
_entity_poly.pdbx_seq_one_letter_code
_entity_poly.pdbx_strand_id
1 'polypeptide(L)'
;MDFQIENDFGSIIVPARYFPELVSDYIEKQKAFTVEPFLSELEKRKVNKKVFLSLPVTTAMTRDKGYRQQLLNWITSYPEIHGVYLLNGLAEQSKQIGDAEKLLAHVDFIKDLQGANLSVIVGYCNTESIILTLLEPYALTVGAYENTRGFSIDKFLEEESERRGPAPRLYFPKLLNWIRFTTAAEIREDNPSLWAKIYTPTDHAEALFSGASGPPHFTKAELYKHHFLLICDQLKSLAAMDFPKRFVAVRDSIAFAKKLHDEVEASGIMYFDRNCSGDHLPAWNRIVNKLNS
;
A
#
# COMPACT_ATOMS: atom_id res chain seq x y z
N MET A 1 14.44 21.11 -2.25
CA MET A 1 14.51 20.94 -3.72
C MET A 1 15.87 20.40 -4.12
N ASP A 2 16.95 21.02 -3.62
CA ASP A 2 18.35 20.61 -3.85
C ASP A 2 18.56 19.10 -3.73
N PHE A 3 18.14 18.50 -2.61
CA PHE A 3 18.22 17.05 -2.40
C PHE A 3 17.65 16.22 -3.56
N GLN A 4 16.52 16.62 -4.17
CA GLN A 4 15.91 15.87 -5.27
C GLN A 4 16.66 16.04 -6.60
N ILE A 5 17.26 17.22 -6.81
CA ILE A 5 18.02 17.55 -8.02
C ILE A 5 19.41 16.89 -7.94
N GLU A 6 20.10 17.04 -6.81
CA GLU A 6 21.46 16.51 -6.58
C GLU A 6 21.52 14.99 -6.65
N ASN A 7 20.46 14.29 -6.21
CA ASN A 7 20.37 12.83 -6.31
C ASN A 7 19.79 12.33 -7.64
N ASP A 8 19.53 13.23 -8.59
CA ASP A 8 19.02 12.93 -9.93
C ASP A 8 17.78 12.01 -9.96
N PHE A 9 16.83 12.19 -9.03
CA PHE A 9 15.62 11.36 -9.05
C PHE A 9 14.82 11.57 -10.34
N GLY A 10 14.18 10.50 -10.84
CA GLY A 10 13.47 10.52 -12.13
C GLY A 10 12.25 11.46 -12.19
N SER A 11 11.79 11.99 -11.07
CA SER A 11 10.70 12.95 -10.98
C SER A 11 10.87 13.86 -9.77
N ILE A 12 10.22 15.02 -9.80
CA ILE A 12 10.20 15.98 -8.71
C ILE A 12 8.89 15.84 -7.95
N ILE A 13 8.99 15.72 -6.63
CA ILE A 13 7.86 15.67 -5.71
C ILE A 13 7.75 17.01 -4.99
N VAL A 14 6.64 17.73 -5.20
CA VAL A 14 6.29 18.92 -4.42
C VAL A 14 5.89 18.47 -3.02
N PRO A 15 6.50 18.98 -1.94
CA PRO A 15 6.13 18.62 -0.58
C PRO A 15 4.71 19.12 -0.26
N ALA A 16 4.04 18.47 0.68
CA ALA A 16 2.75 18.91 1.19
C ALA A 16 2.69 18.79 2.71
N ARG A 17 1.86 19.62 3.32
CA ARG A 17 1.50 19.46 4.74
C ARG A 17 0.31 18.51 4.85
N TYR A 18 0.27 17.68 5.88
CA TYR A 18 -0.92 16.88 6.16
C TYR A 18 -1.78 17.59 7.21
N PHE A 19 -3.10 17.52 7.04
CA PHE A 19 -4.07 18.01 7.99
C PHE A 19 -5.02 16.84 8.34
N PRO A 20 -5.08 16.42 9.62
CA PRO A 20 -5.86 15.24 10.02
C PRO A 20 -7.38 15.47 9.96
N GLU A 21 -7.81 16.73 10.02
CA GLU A 21 -9.21 17.14 9.95
C GLU A 21 -9.57 17.73 8.59
N LEU A 22 -10.87 17.75 8.28
CA LEU A 22 -11.39 18.47 7.12
C LEU A 22 -11.27 19.98 7.35
N VAL A 23 -10.10 20.55 7.04
CA VAL A 23 -9.86 21.98 7.12
C VAL A 23 -10.39 22.68 5.86
N SER A 24 -11.24 23.68 6.04
CA SER A 24 -11.89 24.42 4.95
C SER A 24 -10.91 25.18 4.06
N ASP A 25 -9.71 25.49 4.57
CA ASP A 25 -8.64 26.20 3.87
C ASP A 25 -7.48 25.28 3.43
N TYR A 26 -7.71 23.95 3.38
CA TYR A 26 -6.70 22.97 2.97
C TYR A 26 -5.96 23.39 1.68
N ILE A 27 -6.73 23.66 0.62
CA ILE A 27 -6.19 23.99 -0.71
C ILE A 27 -5.37 25.28 -0.63
N GLU A 28 -5.93 26.34 -0.04
CA GLU A 28 -5.26 27.64 0.06
C GLU A 28 -3.97 27.56 0.88
N LYS A 29 -3.94 26.77 1.95
CA LYS A 29 -2.71 26.48 2.70
C LYS A 29 -1.67 25.75 1.87
N GLN A 30 -2.05 24.73 1.10
CA GLN A 30 -1.09 24.05 0.22
C GLN A 30 -0.54 25.01 -0.85
N LYS A 31 -1.40 25.81 -1.49
CA LYS A 31 -0.97 26.79 -2.50
C LYS A 31 0.09 27.74 -1.94
N ALA A 32 -0.25 28.44 -0.85
CA ALA A 32 0.57 29.51 -0.31
C ALA A 32 1.88 29.01 0.30
N PHE A 33 1.86 27.85 0.99
CA PHE A 33 3.01 27.40 1.75
C PHE A 33 3.89 26.37 1.04
N THR A 34 3.37 25.66 0.04
CA THR A 34 4.12 24.59 -0.63
C THR A 34 4.10 24.70 -2.14
N VAL A 35 2.94 24.72 -2.79
CA VAL A 35 2.84 24.54 -4.25
C VAL A 35 3.42 25.74 -5.01
N GLU A 36 2.91 26.94 -4.79
CA GLU A 36 3.31 28.12 -5.58
C GLU A 36 4.78 28.51 -5.36
N PRO A 37 5.30 28.55 -4.11
CA PRO A 37 6.71 28.81 -3.88
C PRO A 37 7.62 27.77 -4.55
N PHE A 38 7.23 26.49 -4.53
CA PHE A 38 8.04 25.41 -5.08
C PHE A 38 8.03 25.40 -6.61
N LEU A 39 6.88 25.63 -7.24
CA LEU A 39 6.78 25.76 -8.70
C LEU A 39 7.57 26.98 -9.21
N SER A 40 7.47 28.13 -8.53
CA SER A 40 8.27 29.32 -8.89
C SER A 40 9.77 29.05 -8.86
N GLU A 41 10.23 28.28 -7.87
CA GLU A 41 11.64 27.92 -7.76
C GLU A 41 12.08 26.88 -8.82
N LEU A 42 11.19 25.94 -9.19
CA LEU A 42 11.45 25.01 -10.29
C LEU A 42 11.61 25.72 -11.63
N GLU A 43 10.75 26.71 -11.90
CA GLU A 43 10.80 27.50 -13.12
C GLU A 43 12.12 28.27 -13.25
N LYS A 44 12.54 28.96 -12.17
CA LYS A 44 13.83 29.70 -12.11
C LYS A 44 15.01 28.80 -12.43
N ARG A 45 14.99 27.56 -11.94
CA ARG A 45 16.05 26.57 -12.12
C ARG A 45 15.96 25.80 -13.44
N LYS A 46 14.88 26.01 -14.22
CA LYS A 46 14.63 25.36 -15.53
C LYS A 46 14.75 23.82 -15.45
N VAL A 47 14.22 23.23 -14.38
CA VAL A 47 14.26 21.79 -14.18
C VAL A 47 13.28 21.10 -15.14
N ASN A 48 13.80 20.28 -16.06
CA ASN A 48 12.99 19.53 -17.02
C ASN A 48 12.73 18.09 -16.55
N LYS A 49 11.89 17.94 -15.52
CA LYS A 49 11.47 16.64 -14.98
C LYS A 49 9.96 16.65 -14.74
N LYS A 50 9.32 15.48 -14.78
CA LYS A 50 7.92 15.36 -14.37
C LYS A 50 7.75 15.82 -12.93
N VAL A 51 6.74 16.65 -12.68
CA VAL A 51 6.44 17.21 -11.36
C VAL A 51 5.17 16.56 -10.83
N PHE A 52 5.24 16.03 -9.62
CA PHE A 52 4.12 15.42 -8.92
C PHE A 52 3.80 16.21 -7.65
N LEU A 53 2.53 16.52 -7.46
CA LEU A 53 2.05 17.11 -6.22
C LEU A 53 1.82 16.04 -5.16
N SER A 54 2.44 16.18 -3.99
CA SER A 54 2.05 15.34 -2.84
C SER A 54 0.63 15.69 -2.43
N LEU A 55 -0.26 14.70 -2.41
CA LEU A 55 -1.67 14.89 -2.09
C LEU A 55 -2.06 14.01 -0.89
N PRO A 56 -1.79 14.48 0.33
CA PRO A 56 -2.15 13.74 1.52
C PRO A 56 -3.61 14.02 1.91
N VAL A 57 -4.44 12.98 1.89
CA VAL A 57 -5.91 13.07 2.08
C VAL A 57 -6.39 12.04 3.09
N THR A 58 -7.56 12.28 3.66
CA THR A 58 -8.26 11.32 4.52
C THR A 58 -9.32 10.56 3.73
N THR A 59 -9.76 9.41 4.24
CA THR A 59 -10.95 8.72 3.75
C THR A 59 -12.16 9.66 3.62
N ALA A 60 -12.39 10.54 4.59
CA ALA A 60 -13.52 11.48 4.56
C ALA A 60 -13.46 12.41 3.34
N MET A 61 -12.29 12.98 3.05
CA MET A 61 -12.05 13.79 1.85
C MET A 61 -12.30 13.01 0.55
N THR A 62 -11.87 11.75 0.49
CA THR A 62 -12.07 10.90 -0.70
C THR A 62 -13.51 10.39 -0.86
N ARG A 63 -14.31 10.36 0.21
CA ARG A 63 -15.73 9.99 0.15
C ARG A 63 -16.63 11.15 -0.27
N ASP A 64 -16.25 12.38 0.06
CA ASP A 64 -16.99 13.57 -0.33
C ASP A 64 -16.73 13.92 -1.82
N LYS A 65 -17.74 13.71 -2.66
CA LYS A 65 -17.65 13.99 -4.10
C LYS A 65 -17.38 15.47 -4.41
N GLY A 66 -17.94 16.39 -3.64
CA GLY A 66 -17.73 17.82 -3.83
C GLY A 66 -16.28 18.21 -3.53
N TYR A 67 -15.74 17.66 -2.45
CA TYR A 67 -14.35 17.87 -2.06
C TYR A 67 -13.38 17.24 -3.08
N ARG A 68 -13.65 16.02 -3.57
CA ARG A 68 -12.86 15.42 -4.66
C ARG A 68 -12.82 16.31 -5.90
N GLN A 69 -13.96 16.87 -6.31
CA GLN A 69 -14.01 17.77 -7.46
C GLN A 69 -13.20 19.06 -7.21
N GLN A 70 -13.25 19.62 -6.00
CA GLN A 70 -12.44 20.78 -5.63
C GLN A 70 -10.94 20.47 -5.69
N LEU A 71 -10.51 19.31 -5.17
CA LEU A 71 -9.12 18.85 -5.27
C LEU A 71 -8.69 18.71 -6.72
N LEU A 72 -9.51 18.07 -7.57
CA LEU A 72 -9.22 17.89 -8.99
C LEU A 72 -9.05 19.24 -9.70
N ASN A 73 -10.01 20.16 -9.53
CA ASN A 73 -9.95 21.49 -10.14
C ASN A 73 -8.72 22.28 -9.71
N TRP A 74 -8.31 22.14 -8.45
CA TRP A 74 -7.12 22.77 -7.93
C TRP A 74 -5.84 22.17 -8.53
N ILE A 75 -5.73 20.84 -8.60
CA ILE A 75 -4.54 20.19 -9.14
C ILE A 75 -4.38 20.54 -10.63
N THR A 76 -5.46 20.50 -11.39
CA THR A 76 -5.45 20.76 -12.83
C THR A 76 -5.33 22.23 -13.20
N SER A 77 -5.41 23.16 -12.23
CA SER A 77 -5.13 24.58 -12.50
C SER A 77 -3.64 24.89 -12.70
N TYR A 78 -2.75 23.94 -12.40
CA TYR A 78 -1.30 24.09 -12.57
C TYR A 78 -0.80 23.22 -13.74
N PRO A 79 -0.54 23.81 -14.93
CA PRO A 79 -0.08 23.05 -16.10
C PRO A 79 1.30 22.39 -15.91
N GLU A 80 2.09 22.86 -14.94
CA GLU A 80 3.41 22.29 -14.60
C GLU A 80 3.28 20.95 -13.86
N ILE A 81 2.12 20.67 -13.25
CA ILE A 81 1.88 19.44 -12.50
C ILE A 81 1.46 18.33 -13.45
N HIS A 82 2.30 17.30 -13.54
CA HIS A 82 2.08 16.15 -14.41
C HIS A 82 1.23 15.05 -13.73
N GLY A 83 1.12 15.12 -12.42
CA GLY A 83 0.56 14.04 -11.64
C GLY A 83 0.50 14.31 -10.15
N VAL A 84 0.05 13.30 -9.41
CA VAL A 84 -0.02 13.35 -7.95
C VAL A 84 0.72 12.18 -7.31
N TYR A 85 1.34 12.46 -6.17
CA TYR A 85 1.75 11.44 -5.23
C TYR A 85 0.69 11.35 -4.12
N LEU A 86 -0.24 10.42 -4.30
CA LEU A 86 -1.42 10.27 -3.45
C LEU A 86 -1.06 9.55 -2.14
N LEU A 87 -1.25 10.22 -1.00
CA LEU A 87 -1.08 9.63 0.34
C LEU A 87 -2.45 9.56 1.01
N ASN A 88 -3.12 8.41 0.95
CA ASN A 88 -4.48 8.27 1.48
C ASN A 88 -4.48 7.62 2.87
N GLY A 89 -4.85 8.38 3.89
CA GLY A 89 -5.05 7.89 5.26
C GLY A 89 -6.37 7.16 5.39
N LEU A 90 -6.36 5.84 5.20
CA LEU A 90 -7.57 5.00 5.23
C LEU A 90 -8.14 4.76 6.65
N ALA A 91 -7.30 4.93 7.67
CA ALA A 91 -7.63 4.69 9.08
C ALA A 91 -8.23 3.28 9.31
N GLU A 92 -7.55 2.25 8.82
CA GLU A 92 -7.92 0.85 9.07
C GLU A 92 -7.54 0.43 10.49
N GLN A 93 -8.42 -0.37 11.11
CA GLN A 93 -8.14 -1.01 12.41
C GLN A 93 -7.38 -2.34 12.24
N SER A 94 -7.46 -2.94 11.05
CA SER A 94 -6.73 -4.12 10.65
C SER A 94 -5.51 -3.78 9.81
N LYS A 95 -4.58 -4.74 9.68
CA LYS A 95 -3.37 -4.59 8.86
C LYS A 95 -3.63 -4.67 7.36
N GLN A 96 -4.69 -5.35 6.97
CA GLN A 96 -5.22 -5.37 5.61
C GLN A 96 -6.49 -4.52 5.55
N ILE A 97 -6.75 -3.91 4.40
CA ILE A 97 -7.97 -3.13 4.19
C ILE A 97 -9.13 -4.10 4.04
N GLY A 98 -9.97 -4.21 5.07
CA GLY A 98 -11.15 -5.06 5.11
C GLY A 98 -12.45 -4.33 4.78
N ASP A 99 -12.43 -3.00 4.82
CA ASP A 99 -13.58 -2.17 4.49
C ASP A 99 -13.67 -1.91 2.97
N ALA A 100 -14.64 -2.56 2.32
CA ALA A 100 -14.86 -2.43 0.89
C ALA A 100 -15.26 -1.01 0.46
N GLU A 101 -15.95 -0.24 1.30
CA GLU A 101 -16.36 1.11 0.94
C GLU A 101 -15.19 2.09 0.98
N LYS A 102 -14.28 1.92 1.95
CA LYS A 102 -13.04 2.71 1.99
C LYS A 102 -12.13 2.38 0.82
N LEU A 103 -11.94 1.09 0.53
CA LEU A 103 -11.13 0.67 -0.62
C LEU A 103 -11.74 1.17 -1.94
N LEU A 104 -13.08 1.12 -2.08
CA LEU A 104 -13.75 1.67 -3.26
C LEU A 104 -13.56 3.17 -3.38
N ALA A 105 -13.71 3.95 -2.30
CA ALA A 105 -13.50 5.39 -2.33
C ALA A 105 -12.05 5.75 -2.73
N HIS A 106 -11.07 4.97 -2.27
CA HIS A 106 -9.68 5.13 -2.68
C HIS A 106 -9.48 4.86 -4.17
N VAL A 107 -10.04 3.75 -4.67
CA VAL A 107 -9.99 3.34 -6.08
C VAL A 107 -10.69 4.35 -6.98
N ASP A 108 -11.90 4.79 -6.63
CA ASP A 108 -12.65 5.79 -7.38
C ASP A 108 -11.88 7.10 -7.46
N PHE A 109 -11.22 7.52 -6.37
CA PHE A 109 -10.44 8.75 -6.41
C PHE A 109 -9.19 8.63 -7.31
N ILE A 110 -8.51 7.48 -7.32
CA ILE A 110 -7.41 7.23 -8.27
C ILE A 110 -7.93 7.32 -9.72
N LYS A 111 -9.09 6.71 -10.01
CA LYS A 111 -9.72 6.78 -11.33
C LYS A 111 -10.11 8.22 -11.70
N ASP A 112 -10.67 8.99 -10.77
CA ASP A 112 -11.02 10.39 -10.98
C ASP A 112 -9.77 11.21 -11.37
N LEU A 113 -8.64 11.00 -10.66
CA LEU A 113 -7.36 11.64 -10.96
C LEU A 113 -6.81 11.24 -12.34
N GLN A 114 -6.81 9.93 -12.66
CA GLN A 114 -6.36 9.45 -13.97
C GLN A 114 -7.27 9.91 -15.11
N GLY A 115 -8.58 9.99 -14.89
CA GLY A 115 -9.55 10.53 -15.84
C GLY A 115 -9.34 12.01 -16.13
N ALA A 116 -8.74 12.75 -15.20
CA ALA A 116 -8.24 14.12 -15.40
C ALA A 116 -6.85 14.17 -16.07
N ASN A 117 -6.38 13.06 -16.65
CA ASN A 117 -5.09 12.91 -17.33
C ASN A 117 -3.87 13.13 -16.44
N LEU A 118 -4.00 12.91 -15.12
CA LEU A 118 -2.90 12.99 -14.16
C LEU A 118 -2.21 11.63 -14.01
N SER A 119 -0.88 11.63 -14.00
CA SER A 119 -0.10 10.45 -13.59
C SER A 119 -0.22 10.24 -12.08
N VAL A 120 -0.68 9.07 -11.62
CA VAL A 120 -0.88 8.82 -10.18
C VAL A 120 0.19 7.89 -9.63
N ILE A 121 0.98 8.37 -8.66
CA ILE A 121 1.81 7.54 -7.78
C ILE A 121 0.97 7.23 -6.53
N VAL A 122 0.77 5.96 -6.20
CA VAL A 122 0.07 5.58 -4.97
C VAL A 122 1.07 5.32 -3.83
N GLY A 123 0.88 6.10 -2.76
CA GLY A 123 1.72 6.12 -1.58
C GLY A 123 1.42 5.05 -0.54
N TYR A 124 2.47 4.52 0.08
CA TYR A 124 2.40 3.73 1.30
C TYR A 124 1.46 2.52 1.20
N CYS A 125 1.51 1.78 0.10
CA CYS A 125 0.70 0.59 -0.06
C CYS A 125 1.21 -0.56 0.83
N ASN A 126 0.30 -1.45 1.22
CA ASN A 126 0.56 -2.78 1.72
C ASN A 126 0.24 -3.81 0.62
N THR A 127 -0.27 -4.99 0.99
CA THR A 127 -0.61 -6.07 0.07
C THR A 127 -1.72 -5.68 -0.92
N GLU A 128 -2.58 -4.69 -0.62
CA GLU A 128 -3.60 -4.18 -1.55
C GLU A 128 -2.99 -3.60 -2.84
N SER A 129 -1.69 -3.28 -2.83
CA SER A 129 -0.94 -2.89 -4.03
C SER A 129 -1.19 -3.83 -5.21
N ILE A 130 -1.39 -5.13 -4.95
CA ILE A 130 -1.73 -6.15 -5.94
C ILE A 130 -3.02 -5.80 -6.70
N ILE A 131 -4.06 -5.37 -6.00
CA ILE A 131 -5.33 -4.94 -6.62
C ILE A 131 -5.15 -3.61 -7.34
N LEU A 132 -4.40 -2.70 -6.74
CA LEU A 132 -4.16 -1.37 -7.30
C LEU A 132 -3.38 -1.44 -8.63
N THR A 133 -2.69 -2.54 -8.94
CA THR A 133 -2.10 -2.77 -10.28
C THR A 133 -3.14 -2.77 -11.41
N LEU A 134 -4.41 -3.06 -11.11
CA LEU A 134 -5.51 -3.05 -12.08
C LEU A 134 -5.90 -1.62 -12.50
N LEU A 135 -5.46 -0.60 -11.75
CA LEU A 135 -5.70 0.80 -12.12
C LEU A 135 -4.60 1.35 -13.04
N GLU A 136 -3.56 0.56 -13.30
CA GLU A 136 -2.40 0.99 -14.10
C GLU A 136 -1.81 2.34 -13.63
N PRO A 137 -1.56 2.53 -12.32
CA PRO A 137 -1.00 3.77 -11.81
C PRO A 137 0.40 4.00 -12.38
N TYR A 138 0.86 5.25 -12.39
CA TYR A 138 2.21 5.60 -12.81
C TYR A 138 3.28 4.89 -11.97
N ALA A 139 3.04 4.77 -10.65
CA ALA A 139 3.83 3.92 -9.77
C ALA A 139 3.06 3.51 -8.52
N LEU A 140 3.49 2.41 -7.91
CA LEU A 140 3.08 1.97 -6.57
C LEU A 140 4.29 2.03 -5.65
N THR A 141 4.12 2.55 -4.44
CA THR A 141 5.15 2.52 -3.40
C THR A 141 4.69 1.60 -2.28
N VAL A 142 5.55 0.67 -1.85
CA VAL A 142 5.21 -0.32 -0.80
C VAL A 142 6.10 -0.10 0.41
N GLY A 143 5.49 -0.10 1.60
CA GLY A 143 6.20 0.11 2.86
C GLY A 143 7.19 -1.01 3.21
N ALA A 144 8.39 -0.62 3.62
CA ALA A 144 9.44 -1.53 4.07
C ALA A 144 9.09 -2.24 5.36
N TYR A 145 8.82 -1.44 6.36
CA TYR A 145 8.45 -1.87 7.69
C TYR A 145 6.94 -1.91 7.80
N GLU A 146 6.45 -2.69 8.76
CA GLU A 146 5.01 -2.84 8.97
C GLU A 146 4.33 -1.48 9.24
N ASN A 147 4.97 -0.61 10.03
CA ASN A 147 4.49 0.75 10.28
C ASN A 147 4.60 1.68 9.06
N THR A 148 5.24 1.29 7.96
CA THR A 148 5.28 2.11 6.72
C THR A 148 4.30 1.60 5.65
N ARG A 149 3.52 0.55 5.96
CA ARG A 149 2.48 0.01 5.10
C ARG A 149 1.13 0.59 5.53
N GLY A 150 0.56 1.42 4.68
CA GLY A 150 -0.54 2.33 4.99
C GLY A 150 -0.04 3.70 5.49
N PHE A 151 -0.56 4.78 4.91
CA PHE A 151 -0.28 6.13 5.39
C PHE A 151 -1.08 6.43 6.67
N SER A 152 -0.42 6.94 7.70
CA SER A 152 -1.03 7.46 8.93
C SER A 152 -0.07 8.48 9.56
N ILE A 153 -0.62 9.61 10.05
CA ILE A 153 0.21 10.62 10.72
C ILE A 153 0.60 10.19 12.15
N ASP A 154 -0.16 9.29 12.78
CA ASP A 154 0.08 8.83 14.16
C ASP A 154 1.48 8.21 14.33
N LYS A 155 2.06 7.76 13.22
CA LYS A 155 3.42 7.19 13.16
C LYS A 155 4.52 8.25 13.28
N PHE A 156 4.18 9.52 13.06
CA PHE A 156 5.06 10.68 13.16
C PHE A 156 4.79 11.51 14.42
N LEU A 157 3.76 11.15 15.20
CA LEU A 157 3.50 11.73 16.51
C LEU A 157 4.31 10.93 17.54
N GLU A 158 5.15 11.63 18.31
CA GLU A 158 5.85 11.02 19.45
C GLU A 158 4.80 10.65 20.52
N GLU A 159 4.65 9.36 20.80
CA GLU A 159 3.88 8.91 21.95
C GLU A 159 4.85 8.46 23.05
N GLU A 160 4.75 9.09 24.23
CA GLU A 160 5.55 8.81 25.42
C GLU A 160 5.22 7.44 26.09
N SER A 161 4.42 6.57 25.46
CA SER A 161 4.00 5.30 26.08
C SER A 161 4.89 4.12 25.69
N GLU A 162 5.16 3.23 26.65
CA GLU A 162 5.79 1.92 26.41
C GLU A 162 4.89 1.04 25.53
N ARG A 163 4.95 1.22 24.21
CA ARG A 163 4.22 0.38 23.26
C ARG A 163 4.90 -1.00 23.18
N ARG A 164 4.14 -2.06 23.49
CA ARG A 164 4.56 -3.44 23.20
C ARG A 164 4.71 -3.61 21.69
N GLY A 165 5.90 -4.02 21.25
CA GLY A 165 6.18 -4.26 19.83
C GLY A 165 5.26 -5.33 19.21
N PRO A 166 4.98 -5.25 17.88
CA PRO A 166 4.11 -6.20 17.21
C PRO A 166 4.73 -7.60 17.22
N ALA A 167 3.88 -8.63 17.15
CA ALA A 167 4.35 -10.00 16.90
C ALA A 167 5.10 -10.09 15.55
N PRO A 168 6.19 -10.87 15.43
CA PRO A 168 6.86 -11.10 14.15
C PRO A 168 5.90 -11.78 13.16
N ARG A 169 5.90 -11.33 11.90
CA ARG A 169 5.06 -11.87 10.82
C ARG A 169 5.87 -12.09 9.55
N LEU A 170 5.53 -13.16 8.84
CA LEU A 170 6.02 -13.46 7.50
C LEU A 170 4.93 -13.17 6.48
N TYR A 171 5.32 -12.67 5.31
CA TYR A 171 4.41 -12.44 4.19
C TYR A 171 4.25 -13.73 3.38
N PHE A 172 3.02 -14.17 3.16
CA PHE A 172 2.70 -15.34 2.36
C PHE A 172 2.01 -14.89 1.06
N PRO A 173 2.72 -14.88 -0.08
CA PRO A 173 2.19 -14.33 -1.34
C PRO A 173 0.95 -15.09 -1.82
N LYS A 174 0.88 -16.39 -1.57
CA LYS A 174 -0.25 -17.26 -1.95
C LYS A 174 -1.48 -17.08 -1.06
N LEU A 175 -1.31 -16.56 0.16
CA LEU A 175 -2.39 -16.18 1.06
C LEU A 175 -2.79 -14.71 0.90
N LEU A 176 -2.01 -13.93 0.15
CA LEU A 176 -2.14 -12.47 0.07
C LEU A 176 -2.23 -11.83 1.47
N ASN A 177 -1.45 -12.35 2.41
CA ASN A 177 -1.53 -11.93 3.81
C ASN A 177 -0.22 -12.15 4.59
N TRP A 178 -0.22 -11.64 5.83
CA TRP A 178 0.86 -11.71 6.80
C TRP A 178 0.49 -12.65 7.93
N ILE A 179 1.24 -13.73 8.08
CA ILE A 179 0.99 -14.75 9.10
C ILE A 179 2.00 -14.58 10.23
N ARG A 180 1.55 -14.66 11.48
CA ARG A 180 2.46 -14.66 12.64
C ARG A 180 3.49 -15.77 12.49
N PHE A 181 4.73 -15.49 12.85
CA PHE A 181 5.81 -16.46 12.72
C PHE A 181 5.51 -17.76 13.46
N THR A 182 4.90 -17.68 14.64
CA THR A 182 4.48 -18.86 15.41
C THR A 182 3.44 -19.72 14.67
N THR A 183 2.42 -19.09 14.09
CA THR A 183 1.41 -19.80 13.30
C THR A 183 2.01 -20.38 12.02
N ALA A 184 2.97 -19.69 11.39
CA ALA A 184 3.71 -20.23 10.26
C ALA A 184 4.55 -21.46 10.64
N ALA A 185 5.21 -21.44 11.79
CA ALA A 185 5.96 -22.59 12.31
C ALA A 185 5.05 -23.77 12.63
N GLU A 186 3.89 -23.52 13.27
CA GLU A 186 2.85 -24.53 13.53
C GLU A 186 2.36 -25.19 12.23
N ILE A 187 2.01 -24.40 11.20
CA ILE A 187 1.60 -24.95 9.90
C ILE A 187 2.73 -25.80 9.28
N ARG A 188 3.98 -25.35 9.39
CA ARG A 188 5.15 -26.06 8.87
C ARG A 188 5.35 -27.43 9.54
N GLU A 189 5.17 -27.51 10.85
CA GLU A 189 5.39 -28.71 11.66
C GLU A 189 4.20 -29.67 11.57
N ASP A 190 2.99 -29.17 11.79
CA ASP A 190 1.79 -29.98 11.97
C ASP A 190 1.09 -30.31 10.64
N ASN A 191 1.31 -29.50 9.59
CA ASN A 191 0.74 -29.74 8.27
C ASN A 191 1.72 -29.47 7.11
N PRO A 192 2.74 -30.33 6.92
CA PRO A 192 3.76 -30.16 5.87
C PRO A 192 3.17 -30.10 4.45
N SER A 193 2.04 -30.78 4.23
CA SER A 193 1.36 -30.78 2.93
C SER A 193 0.77 -29.42 2.59
N LEU A 194 0.16 -28.75 3.57
CA LEU A 194 -0.36 -27.40 3.45
C LEU A 194 0.77 -26.38 3.38
N TRP A 195 1.83 -26.55 4.18
CA TRP A 195 3.02 -25.73 4.13
C TRP A 195 3.62 -25.66 2.72
N ALA A 196 3.78 -26.81 2.05
CA ALA A 196 4.27 -26.86 0.68
C ALA A 196 3.39 -26.09 -0.32
N LYS A 197 2.07 -26.01 -0.05
CA LYS A 197 1.14 -25.22 -0.86
C LYS A 197 1.30 -23.73 -0.61
N ILE A 198 1.38 -23.27 0.63
CA ILE A 198 1.28 -21.84 0.98
C ILE A 198 2.64 -21.11 1.01
N TYR A 199 3.72 -21.82 1.32
CA TYR A 199 5.03 -21.23 1.54
C TYR A 199 5.74 -20.94 0.21
N THR A 200 6.52 -19.87 0.20
CA THR A 200 7.46 -19.53 -0.87
C THR A 200 8.82 -19.25 -0.23
N PRO A 201 9.83 -20.10 -0.47
CA PRO A 201 11.11 -19.99 0.21
C PRO A 201 11.90 -18.77 -0.27
N THR A 202 12.70 -18.21 0.65
CA THR A 202 13.75 -17.21 0.36
C THR A 202 14.89 -17.45 1.35
N ASP A 203 16.12 -17.12 1.00
CA ASP A 203 17.27 -17.26 1.91
C ASP A 203 17.04 -16.55 3.25
N HIS A 204 16.34 -15.42 3.23
CA HIS A 204 15.98 -14.65 4.43
C HIS A 204 14.98 -15.39 5.34
N ALA A 205 13.95 -16.01 4.77
CA ALA A 205 13.00 -16.79 5.55
C ALA A 205 13.62 -18.09 6.08
N GLU A 206 14.46 -18.77 5.29
CA GLU A 206 15.17 -19.98 5.75
C GLU A 206 16.16 -19.66 6.88
N ALA A 207 16.84 -18.52 6.84
CA ALA A 207 17.68 -18.04 7.94
C ALA A 207 16.90 -17.84 9.25
N LEU A 208 15.63 -17.42 9.16
CA LEU A 208 14.77 -17.26 10.33
C LEU A 208 14.35 -18.59 10.94
N PHE A 209 14.01 -19.58 10.11
CA PHE A 209 13.62 -20.91 10.58
C PHE A 209 14.80 -21.76 11.06
N SER A 210 16.02 -21.49 10.57
CA SER A 210 17.24 -22.16 11.02
C SER A 210 17.86 -21.54 12.27
N GLY A 211 17.42 -20.34 12.67
CA GLY A 211 17.88 -19.66 13.88
C GLY A 211 17.49 -20.42 15.16
N ALA A 212 18.39 -20.45 16.14
CA ALA A 212 18.14 -21.13 17.41
C ALA A 212 17.09 -20.40 18.28
N SER A 213 16.18 -21.20 18.85
CA SER A 213 15.37 -20.93 20.05
C SER A 213 14.33 -19.81 19.95
N GLY A 214 13.21 -20.11 19.28
CA GLY A 214 11.95 -19.38 19.40
C GLY A 214 11.67 -18.34 18.31
N PRO A 215 10.52 -17.64 18.38
CA PRO A 215 10.14 -16.66 17.36
C PRO A 215 11.16 -15.51 17.27
N PRO A 216 11.52 -15.06 16.06
CA PRO A 216 12.44 -13.95 15.89
C PRO A 216 11.85 -12.66 16.47
N HIS A 217 12.71 -11.75 16.94
CA HIS A 217 12.26 -10.41 17.29
C HIS A 217 11.71 -9.68 16.06
N PHE A 218 10.65 -8.87 16.20
CA PHE A 218 9.99 -8.22 15.05
C PHE A 218 10.91 -7.27 14.27
N THR A 219 11.99 -6.78 14.88
CA THR A 219 12.98 -5.91 14.24
C THR A 219 14.00 -6.65 13.35
N LYS A 220 13.93 -7.99 13.25
CA LYS A 220 14.82 -8.77 12.39
C LYS A 220 14.63 -8.39 10.92
N ALA A 221 15.72 -7.94 10.29
CA ALA A 221 15.71 -7.44 8.91
C ALA A 221 15.24 -8.50 7.91
N GLU A 222 15.50 -9.77 8.20
CA GLU A 222 15.14 -10.93 7.38
C GLU A 222 13.62 -11.01 7.13
N LEU A 223 12.78 -10.64 8.11
CA LEU A 223 11.31 -10.61 7.97
C LEU A 223 10.90 -9.65 6.83
N TYR A 224 11.53 -8.49 6.79
CA TYR A 224 11.20 -7.43 5.84
C TYR A 224 11.83 -7.66 4.46
N LYS A 225 13.06 -8.20 4.42
CA LYS A 225 13.71 -8.58 3.16
C LYS A 225 12.98 -9.72 2.46
N HIS A 226 12.55 -10.74 3.21
CA HIS A 226 11.70 -11.82 2.69
C HIS A 226 10.47 -11.27 1.98
N HIS A 227 9.72 -10.41 2.68
CA HIS A 227 8.55 -9.75 2.08
C HIS A 227 8.90 -8.97 0.82
N PHE A 228 9.92 -8.13 0.88
CA PHE A 228 10.24 -7.25 -0.24
C PHE A 228 10.55 -8.00 -1.51
N LEU A 229 11.35 -9.07 -1.41
CA LEU A 229 11.63 -9.92 -2.57
C LEU A 229 10.32 -10.44 -3.17
N LEU A 230 9.45 -11.01 -2.34
CA LEU A 230 8.22 -11.63 -2.81
C LEU A 230 7.21 -10.63 -3.38
N ILE A 231 6.94 -9.51 -2.69
CA ILE A 231 5.98 -8.52 -3.18
C ILE A 231 6.52 -7.80 -4.42
N CYS A 232 7.82 -7.50 -4.50
CA CYS A 232 8.40 -6.89 -5.68
C CYS A 232 8.30 -7.83 -6.89
N ASP A 233 8.58 -9.12 -6.72
CA ASP A 233 8.46 -10.09 -7.81
C ASP A 233 7.00 -10.26 -8.27
N GLN A 234 6.04 -10.31 -7.33
CA GLN A 234 4.62 -10.34 -7.67
C GLN A 234 4.20 -9.09 -8.45
N LEU A 235 4.56 -7.89 -7.97
CA LEU A 235 4.19 -6.63 -8.64
C LEU A 235 4.85 -6.49 -10.01
N LYS A 236 6.12 -6.88 -10.16
CA LYS A 236 6.81 -6.89 -11.47
C LYS A 236 6.15 -7.87 -12.44
N SER A 237 5.80 -9.07 -11.96
CA SER A 237 5.10 -10.07 -12.77
C SER A 237 3.75 -9.56 -13.25
N LEU A 238 2.98 -8.88 -12.40
CA LEU A 238 1.69 -8.28 -12.76
C LEU A 238 1.87 -7.10 -13.73
N ALA A 239 2.86 -6.25 -13.49
CA ALA A 239 3.15 -5.11 -14.35
C ALA A 239 3.58 -5.51 -15.78
N ALA A 240 4.21 -6.67 -15.94
CA ALA A 240 4.59 -7.21 -17.25
C ALA A 240 3.42 -7.79 -18.06
N MET A 241 2.26 -7.98 -17.44
CA MET A 241 1.05 -8.50 -18.11
C MET A 241 0.26 -7.35 -18.75
N ASP A 242 -0.38 -7.64 -19.89
CA ASP A 242 -1.48 -6.82 -20.40
C ASP A 242 -2.68 -6.83 -19.43
N PHE A 243 -3.55 -5.82 -19.55
CA PHE A 243 -4.68 -5.66 -18.62
C PHE A 243 -5.56 -6.92 -18.50
N PRO A 244 -6.02 -7.57 -19.59
CA PRO A 244 -6.86 -8.77 -19.47
C PRO A 244 -6.20 -9.91 -18.68
N LYS A 245 -4.92 -10.19 -18.94
CA LYS A 245 -4.17 -11.22 -18.20
C LYS A 245 -3.94 -10.82 -16.75
N ARG A 246 -3.57 -9.55 -16.50
CA ARG A 246 -3.37 -9.02 -15.16
C ARG A 246 -4.64 -9.13 -14.32
N PHE A 247 -5.79 -8.78 -14.90
CA PHE A 247 -7.10 -8.90 -14.28
C PHE A 247 -7.40 -10.33 -13.84
N VAL A 248 -7.24 -11.29 -14.77
CA VAL A 248 -7.44 -12.72 -14.47
C VAL A 248 -6.47 -13.18 -13.39
N ALA A 249 -5.19 -12.81 -13.47
CA ALA A 249 -4.18 -13.20 -12.48
C ALA A 249 -4.49 -12.67 -11.07
N VAL A 250 -4.91 -11.41 -10.94
CA VAL A 250 -5.29 -10.82 -9.64
C VAL A 250 -6.54 -11.49 -9.08
N ARG A 251 -7.58 -11.65 -9.90
CA ARG A 251 -8.83 -12.33 -9.49
C ARG A 251 -8.57 -13.76 -9.03
N ASP A 252 -7.81 -14.52 -9.80
CA ASP A 252 -7.51 -15.92 -9.51
C ASP A 252 -6.62 -16.04 -8.27
N SER A 253 -5.70 -15.09 -8.05
CA SER A 253 -4.90 -15.04 -6.82
C SER A 253 -5.77 -14.82 -5.58
N ILE A 254 -6.79 -13.96 -5.64
CA ILE A 254 -7.73 -13.74 -4.53
C ILE A 254 -8.56 -14.99 -4.26
N ALA A 255 -9.09 -15.62 -5.32
CA ALA A 255 -9.86 -16.86 -5.20
C ALA A 255 -9.01 -18.00 -4.61
N PHE A 256 -7.76 -18.12 -5.05
CA PHE A 256 -6.81 -19.10 -4.55
C PHE A 256 -6.44 -18.85 -3.09
N ALA A 257 -6.14 -17.60 -2.71
CA ALA A 257 -5.87 -17.22 -1.34
C ALA A 257 -7.05 -17.57 -0.41
N LYS A 258 -8.29 -17.30 -0.84
CA LYS A 258 -9.48 -17.66 -0.08
C LYS A 258 -9.55 -19.17 0.16
N LYS A 259 -9.39 -19.97 -0.89
CA LYS A 259 -9.38 -21.44 -0.77
C LYS A 259 -8.30 -21.93 0.20
N LEU A 260 -7.10 -21.34 0.14
CA LEU A 260 -6.01 -21.72 1.04
C LEU A 260 -6.28 -21.33 2.50
N HIS A 261 -6.95 -20.20 2.77
CA HIS A 261 -7.41 -19.88 4.12
C HIS A 261 -8.44 -20.89 4.62
N ASP A 262 -9.39 -21.30 3.78
CA ASP A 262 -10.36 -22.35 4.12
C ASP A 262 -9.65 -23.69 4.44
N GLU A 263 -8.59 -24.05 3.68
CA GLU A 263 -7.76 -25.23 3.94
C GLU A 263 -6.98 -25.12 5.28
N VAL A 264 -6.47 -23.94 5.63
CA VAL A 264 -5.80 -23.70 6.92
C VAL A 264 -6.80 -23.90 8.07
N GLU A 265 -7.97 -23.29 8.00
CA GLU A 265 -9.00 -23.42 9.04
C GLU A 265 -9.48 -24.88 9.18
N ALA A 266 -9.70 -25.58 8.06
CA ALA A 266 -10.09 -26.99 8.06
C ALA A 266 -9.02 -27.93 8.64
N SER A 267 -7.75 -27.49 8.68
CA SER A 267 -6.66 -28.26 9.31
C SER A 267 -6.62 -28.17 10.83
N GLY A 268 -7.50 -27.38 11.45
CA GLY A 268 -7.56 -27.19 12.90
C GLY A 268 -6.62 -26.12 13.45
N ILE A 269 -5.84 -25.46 12.59
CA ILE A 269 -4.93 -24.38 12.96
C ILE A 269 -5.74 -23.10 13.21
N MET A 270 -5.60 -22.54 14.41
CA MET A 270 -6.36 -21.36 14.83
C MET A 270 -5.56 -20.07 14.65
N TYR A 271 -6.13 -19.10 13.94
CA TYR A 271 -5.59 -17.74 13.92
C TYR A 271 -5.90 -17.02 15.23
N PHE A 272 -4.97 -17.02 16.18
CA PHE A 272 -5.05 -16.18 17.40
C PHE A 272 -4.96 -14.67 17.12
N ASP A 273 -4.76 -14.29 15.86
CA ASP A 273 -4.72 -12.92 15.38
C ASP A 273 -5.62 -12.78 14.18
N ARG A 274 -6.66 -11.96 14.30
CA ARG A 274 -7.57 -11.67 13.19
C ARG A 274 -6.85 -11.08 11.98
N ASN A 275 -5.69 -10.43 12.16
CA ASN A 275 -4.90 -9.93 11.04
C ASN A 275 -4.22 -11.02 10.20
N CYS A 276 -4.28 -12.29 10.63
CA CYS A 276 -3.77 -13.44 9.88
C CYS A 276 -4.87 -14.19 9.11
N SER A 277 -6.16 -13.91 9.35
CA SER A 277 -7.26 -14.53 8.61
C SER A 277 -7.47 -13.90 7.23
N GLY A 278 -8.24 -14.57 6.38
CA GLY A 278 -8.58 -14.10 5.03
C GLY A 278 -9.72 -13.06 4.97
N ASP A 279 -10.09 -12.42 6.09
CA ASP A 279 -11.27 -11.56 6.24
C ASP A 279 -11.31 -10.38 5.24
N HIS A 280 -10.16 -9.93 4.72
CA HIS A 280 -10.07 -8.85 3.73
C HIS A 280 -10.42 -9.29 2.30
N LEU A 281 -10.26 -10.57 1.98
CA LEU A 281 -10.41 -11.10 0.63
C LEU A 281 -11.81 -10.89 0.02
N PRO A 282 -12.93 -10.99 0.76
CA PRO A 282 -14.25 -10.66 0.23
C PRO A 282 -14.38 -9.21 -0.22
N ALA A 283 -13.84 -8.25 0.56
CA ALA A 283 -13.84 -6.84 0.20
C ALA A 283 -13.02 -6.61 -1.08
N TRP A 284 -11.85 -7.24 -1.15
CA TRP A 284 -10.94 -7.19 -2.29
C TRP A 284 -11.58 -7.75 -3.57
N ASN A 285 -12.21 -8.92 -3.49
CA ASN A 285 -12.93 -9.52 -4.61
C ASN A 285 -14.06 -8.62 -5.11
N ARG A 286 -14.79 -7.96 -4.20
CA ARG A 286 -15.84 -6.99 -4.56
C ARG A 286 -15.28 -5.82 -5.37
N ILE A 287 -14.09 -5.32 -5.01
CA ILE A 287 -13.42 -4.23 -5.74
C ILE A 287 -12.94 -4.69 -7.11
N VAL A 288 -12.28 -5.85 -7.21
CA VAL A 288 -11.83 -6.39 -8.49
C VAL A 288 -13.01 -6.55 -9.46
N ASN A 289 -14.15 -7.07 -8.99
CA ASN A 289 -15.35 -7.20 -9.84
C ASN A 289 -15.89 -5.84 -10.33
N LYS A 290 -15.77 -4.78 -9.53
CA LYS A 290 -16.15 -3.41 -9.93
C LYS A 290 -15.17 -2.77 -10.92
N LEU A 291 -13.95 -3.28 -11.04
CA LEU A 291 -12.95 -2.80 -12.01
C LEU A 291 -13.08 -3.46 -13.38
N ASN A 292 -13.88 -4.52 -13.48
CA ASN A 292 -14.19 -5.19 -14.75
C ASN A 292 -15.36 -4.55 -15.53
N SER A 293 -16.13 -3.70 -14.86
CA SER A 293 -17.32 -3.02 -15.39
C SER A 293 -17.00 -1.62 -15.89
#